data_AF-A9UQH2-F1
#
_entry.id   AF-A9UQH2-F1
#
_cell.length_a   1.000
_cell.length_b   1.000
_cell.length_c   1.000
_cell.angle_alpha   90.00
_cell.angle_beta   90.00
_cell.angle_gamma   90.00
#
_symmetry.space_group_name_H-M   'P 1'
#
loop_
_entity.id
_entity.type
_entity.pdbx_description
1 polymer ?
#
loop_
_entity_poly.entity_id
_entity_poly.type
_entity_poly.pdbx_seq_one_letter_code
_entity_poly.pdbx_strand_id
1 'polypeptide(L)'
;MGVPRLFKLLVERYPAILRGTEEHPMPEFDNFYLDFNGIVHNCTHGNEGDVRKSSQVTQDMMMAIFHEIQTLFDIIRPQRLLYIAIDGVAPRAKMQQQRQRRFKATRDSEAAQQITAVVAPPMPEEHFDSNCITPGTEFMDLLQRHLVYFIQRKLEEDDDWRKVEVVLSGHQVPGEGEHKIMDFIRSLKSQPAYDPNTRHCLHGLDADLIMLALATHEPHFAILRENTVRRSFNSKNVSCMFMDSQARGTRPLTCRLHNAGPERSRPEGEQLSANRRAAAFACGPSSRIY
;
A
#
# COMPACT_ATOMS: atom_id res chain seq x y z
N MET A 1 -8.62 -6.17 -7.11
CA MET A 1 -9.77 -5.41 -7.61
C MET A 1 -9.26 -4.27 -8.51
N GLY A 2 -10.15 -3.38 -8.93
CA GLY A 2 -9.80 -2.14 -9.63
C GLY A 2 -9.63 -2.21 -11.13
N VAL A 3 -9.16 -1.09 -11.70
CA VAL A 3 -9.01 -0.91 -13.15
C VAL A 3 -8.03 -1.97 -13.70
N PRO A 4 -8.50 -2.91 -14.55
CA PRO A 4 -7.66 -4.00 -15.03
C PRO A 4 -6.39 -3.48 -15.71
N ARG A 5 -5.24 -4.05 -15.35
CA ARG A 5 -3.91 -3.75 -15.91
C ARG A 5 -3.42 -2.30 -15.73
N LEU A 6 -4.11 -1.44 -14.95
CA LEU A 6 -3.68 -0.06 -14.73
C LEU A 6 -2.27 0.03 -14.15
N PHE A 7 -1.98 -0.74 -13.10
CA PHE A 7 -0.64 -0.78 -12.51
C PHE A 7 0.42 -1.17 -13.53
N LYS A 8 0.18 -2.25 -14.29
CA LYS A 8 1.12 -2.71 -15.33
C LYS A 8 1.37 -1.61 -16.37
N LEU A 9 0.31 -0.95 -16.83
CA LEU A 9 0.41 0.17 -17.77
C LEU A 9 1.25 1.33 -17.21
N LEU A 10 1.04 1.71 -15.95
CA LEU A 10 1.77 2.79 -15.31
C LEU A 10 3.25 2.46 -15.14
N VAL A 11 3.57 1.24 -14.72
CA VAL A 11 4.94 0.78 -14.54
C VAL A 11 5.69 0.72 -15.87
N GLU A 12 5.05 0.23 -16.93
CA GLU A 12 5.63 0.18 -18.28
C GLU A 12 5.85 1.59 -18.85
N ARG A 13 4.92 2.51 -18.60
CA ARG A 13 4.98 3.88 -19.13
C ARG A 13 5.90 4.80 -18.33
N TYR A 14 5.94 4.63 -17.01
CA TYR A 14 6.68 5.46 -16.07
C TYR A 14 7.51 4.59 -15.11
N PRO A 15 8.58 3.93 -15.60
CA PRO A 15 9.34 2.97 -14.80
C PRO A 15 9.97 3.57 -13.54
N ALA A 16 10.24 4.88 -13.52
CA ALA A 16 10.82 5.59 -12.40
C ALA A 16 9.90 5.71 -11.16
N ILE A 17 8.60 5.38 -11.28
CA ILE A 17 7.66 5.42 -10.14
C ILE A 17 7.89 4.28 -9.17
N LEU A 18 8.49 3.16 -9.62
CA LEU A 18 8.79 2.02 -8.76
C LEU A 18 10.19 2.14 -8.19
N ARG A 19 10.31 1.88 -6.88
CA ARG A 19 11.59 1.62 -6.22
C ARG A 19 11.48 0.37 -5.35
N GLY A 20 12.54 -0.42 -5.34
CA GLY A 20 12.65 -1.56 -4.42
C GLY A 20 12.86 -1.08 -2.98
N THR A 21 12.34 -1.80 -1.99
CA THR A 21 12.57 -1.46 -0.57
C THR A 21 14.03 -1.68 -0.12
N GLU A 22 14.82 -2.42 -0.89
CA GLU A 22 16.25 -2.65 -0.66
C GLU A 22 17.14 -1.49 -1.18
N GLU A 23 16.57 -0.55 -1.94
CA GLU A 23 17.29 0.63 -2.43
C GLU A 23 17.36 1.68 -1.32
N HIS A 24 18.50 1.73 -0.61
CA HIS A 24 18.72 2.65 0.50
C HIS A 24 19.19 4.04 0.04
N PRO A 25 18.78 5.12 0.75
CA PRO A 25 17.83 5.12 1.86
C PRO A 25 16.36 5.18 1.37
N MET A 26 15.49 4.39 2.02
CA MET A 26 14.04 4.58 1.89
C MET A 26 13.68 5.95 2.48
N PRO A 27 12.79 6.72 1.85
CA PRO A 27 12.34 7.97 2.44
C PRO A 27 11.55 7.70 3.73
N GLU A 28 11.71 8.62 4.69
CA GLU A 28 10.94 8.60 5.93
C GLU A 28 9.47 8.94 5.67
N PHE A 29 8.57 8.29 6.42
CA PHE A 29 7.13 8.52 6.34
C PHE A 29 6.59 8.97 7.69
N ASP A 30 5.70 9.97 7.69
CA ASP A 30 5.01 10.42 8.88
C ASP A 30 3.86 9.48 9.22
N ASN A 31 3.03 9.19 8.21
CA ASN A 31 1.79 8.46 8.36
C ASN A 31 1.78 7.20 7.49
N PHE A 32 1.50 6.06 8.12
CA PHE A 32 1.35 4.78 7.45
C PHE A 32 -0.11 4.27 7.56
N TYR A 33 -0.71 3.94 6.41
CA TYR A 33 -2.08 3.49 6.31
C TYR A 33 -2.13 2.05 5.79
N LEU A 34 -2.86 1.17 6.46
CA LEU A 34 -3.05 -0.22 6.08
C LEU A 34 -4.49 -0.45 5.62
N ASP A 35 -4.68 -0.80 4.34
CA ASP A 35 -5.90 -1.49 3.90
C ASP A 35 -5.80 -2.96 4.31
N PHE A 36 -6.51 -3.29 5.39
CA PHE A 36 -6.31 -4.54 6.10
C PHE A 36 -6.83 -5.77 5.36
N ASN A 37 -7.82 -5.59 4.47
CA ASN A 37 -8.47 -6.73 3.81
C ASN A 37 -7.49 -7.51 2.93
N GLY A 38 -6.56 -6.82 2.27
CA GLY A 38 -5.50 -7.45 1.48
C GLY A 38 -4.62 -8.38 2.32
N ILE A 39 -4.28 -7.96 3.53
CA ILE A 39 -3.46 -8.75 4.48
C ILE A 39 -4.22 -10.02 4.89
N VAL A 40 -5.49 -9.89 5.30
CA VAL A 40 -6.31 -11.05 5.72
C VAL A 40 -6.45 -12.07 4.57
N HIS A 41 -6.70 -11.60 3.35
CA HIS A 41 -6.78 -12.49 2.18
C HIS A 41 -5.47 -13.21 1.89
N ASN A 42 -4.32 -12.53 1.99
CA ASN A 42 -3.00 -13.13 1.79
C ASN A 42 -2.69 -14.19 2.86
N CYS A 43 -2.95 -13.89 4.14
CA CYS A 43 -2.69 -14.82 5.24
C CYS A 43 -3.62 -16.04 5.25
N THR A 44 -4.81 -15.93 4.65
CA THR A 44 -5.81 -17.02 4.58
C THR A 44 -5.63 -17.93 3.36
N HIS A 45 -5.10 -17.41 2.25
CA HIS A 45 -4.97 -18.15 0.98
C HIS A 45 -3.52 -18.50 0.61
N GLY A 46 -2.51 -17.86 1.23
CA GLY A 46 -1.11 -17.88 0.80
C GLY A 46 -0.28 -19.11 1.15
N ASN A 47 -0.76 -20.01 2.02
CA ASN A 47 -0.04 -21.24 2.36
C ASN A 47 -0.66 -22.44 1.63
N GLU A 48 -0.24 -22.65 0.38
CA GLU A 48 -0.52 -23.88 -0.40
C GLU A 48 0.29 -25.10 0.12
N GLY A 49 1.01 -24.97 1.24
CA GLY A 49 1.69 -26.08 1.91
C GLY A 49 1.39 -26.08 3.42
N ASP A 50 0.90 -27.22 3.90
CA ASP A 50 0.89 -27.69 5.30
C ASP A 50 -0.03 -27.08 6.39
N VAL A 51 -0.62 -25.89 6.26
CA VAL A 51 -1.33 -25.28 7.43
C VAL A 51 -2.79 -25.72 7.60
N ARG A 52 -3.38 -26.46 6.65
CA ARG A 52 -4.85 -26.70 6.60
C ARG A 52 -5.34 -27.96 7.31
N LYS A 53 -4.76 -28.31 8.47
CA LYS A 53 -5.21 -29.47 9.25
C LYS A 53 -5.17 -29.17 10.75
N SER A 54 -6.19 -28.46 11.27
CA SER A 54 -6.73 -28.60 12.64
C SER A 54 -7.43 -27.32 13.12
N SER A 55 -8.11 -27.43 14.27
CA SER A 55 -8.63 -26.35 15.11
C SER A 55 -7.63 -25.21 15.46
N GLN A 56 -6.35 -25.30 15.07
CA GLN A 56 -5.34 -24.24 15.19
C GLN A 56 -5.32 -23.26 14.01
N VAL A 57 -6.03 -23.52 12.91
CA VAL A 57 -6.08 -22.66 11.71
C VAL A 57 -6.39 -21.20 12.05
N THR A 58 -7.38 -20.93 12.90
CA THR A 58 -7.71 -19.54 13.27
C THR A 58 -6.59 -18.87 14.05
N GLN A 59 -5.94 -19.56 14.99
CA GLN A 59 -4.86 -18.99 15.79
C GLN A 59 -3.61 -18.74 14.94
N ASP A 60 -3.24 -19.70 14.09
CA ASP A 60 -2.10 -19.59 13.18
C ASP A 60 -2.32 -18.45 12.18
N MET A 61 -3.55 -18.30 11.69
CA MET A 61 -3.93 -17.17 10.84
C MET A 61 -3.80 -15.82 11.56
N MET A 62 -4.25 -15.71 12.82
CA MET A 62 -4.06 -14.48 13.61
C MET A 62 -2.58 -14.16 13.80
N MET A 63 -1.75 -15.17 14.09
CA MET A 63 -0.31 -15.00 14.24
C MET A 63 0.36 -14.57 12.92
N ALA A 64 -0.06 -15.14 11.79
CA ALA A 64 0.43 -14.74 10.47
C ALA A 64 0.06 -13.27 10.16
N ILE A 65 -1.18 -12.87 10.46
CA ILE A 65 -1.66 -11.49 10.33
C ILE A 65 -0.81 -10.54 11.19
N PHE A 66 -0.59 -10.86 12.46
CA PHE A 66 0.22 -10.03 13.37
C PHE A 66 1.67 -9.89 12.90
N HIS A 67 2.24 -11.00 12.43
CA HIS A 67 3.58 -10.99 11.85
C HIS A 67 3.66 -10.11 10.60
N GLU A 68 2.63 -10.12 9.74
CA GLU A 68 2.58 -9.26 8.57
C GLU A 68 2.51 -7.78 8.96
N ILE A 69 1.63 -7.41 9.90
CA ILE A 69 1.53 -6.02 10.39
C ILE A 69 2.88 -5.56 10.94
N GLN A 70 3.54 -6.39 11.76
CA GLN A 70 4.85 -6.08 12.31
C GLN A 70 5.89 -5.89 11.21
N THR A 71 5.94 -6.81 10.24
CA THR A 71 6.88 -6.73 9.11
C THR A 71 6.70 -5.43 8.34
N LEU A 72 5.46 -5.05 8.04
CA LEU A 72 5.15 -3.82 7.32
C LEU A 72 5.52 -2.58 8.14
N PHE A 73 5.27 -2.61 9.46
CA PHE A 73 5.68 -1.53 10.37
C PHE A 73 7.20 -1.36 10.40
N ASP A 74 7.96 -2.46 10.47
CA ASP A 74 9.44 -2.44 10.52
C ASP A 74 10.06 -1.97 9.20
N ILE A 75 9.39 -2.22 8.07
CA ILE A 75 9.81 -1.73 6.76
C ILE A 75 9.60 -0.21 6.64
N ILE A 76 8.41 0.29 7.05
CA ILE A 76 8.02 1.68 6.82
C ILE A 76 8.50 2.63 7.91
N ARG A 77 8.54 2.16 9.17
CA ARG A 77 8.88 2.95 10.38
C ARG A 77 8.21 4.33 10.40
N PRO A 78 6.86 4.39 10.50
CA PRO A 78 6.16 5.67 10.55
C PRO A 78 6.62 6.50 11.76
N GLN A 79 6.70 7.81 11.57
CA GLN A 79 7.18 8.72 12.63
C GLN A 79 6.05 9.29 13.50
N ARG A 80 4.80 9.29 13.01
CA ARG A 80 3.68 9.97 13.66
C ARG A 80 2.44 9.10 13.79
N LEU A 81 2.01 8.42 12.72
CA LEU A 81 0.74 7.71 12.70
C LEU A 81 0.83 6.33 12.04
N LEU A 82 0.20 5.33 12.65
CA LEU A 82 -0.22 4.08 12.04
C LEU A 82 -1.75 3.99 12.04
N TYR A 83 -2.37 3.98 10.86
CA TYR A 83 -3.82 3.84 10.69
C TYR A 83 -4.16 2.49 10.08
N ILE A 84 -4.92 1.66 10.78
CA ILE A 84 -5.34 0.32 10.35
C ILE A 84 -6.82 0.34 10.01
N ALA A 85 -7.16 0.12 8.73
CA ALA A 85 -8.53 0.18 8.24
C ALA A 85 -9.05 -1.21 7.86
N ILE A 86 -10.07 -1.68 8.57
CA ILE A 86 -10.80 -2.90 8.26
C ILE A 86 -12.10 -2.54 7.53
N ASP A 87 -12.49 -3.30 6.50
CA ASP A 87 -13.79 -3.10 5.87
C ASP A 87 -14.93 -3.21 6.88
N GLY A 88 -15.79 -2.20 6.89
CA GLY A 88 -17.10 -2.25 7.52
C GLY A 88 -18.21 -2.40 6.48
N VAL A 89 -19.42 -2.03 6.86
CA VAL A 89 -20.58 -2.10 5.94
C VAL A 89 -20.35 -1.15 4.77
N ALA A 90 -20.20 -1.72 3.58
CA ALA A 90 -19.91 -1.00 2.33
C ALA A 90 -21.19 -0.42 1.68
N PRO A 91 -21.06 0.59 0.79
CA PRO A 91 -22.20 1.12 0.04
C PRO A 91 -22.81 0.08 -0.91
N ARG A 92 -24.09 0.27 -1.26
CA ARG A 92 -24.86 -0.66 -2.10
C ARG A 92 -24.17 -1.05 -3.42
N ALA A 93 -23.51 -0.09 -4.06
CA ALA A 93 -22.77 -0.33 -5.30
C ALA A 93 -21.65 -1.38 -5.11
N LYS A 94 -20.84 -1.23 -4.06
CA LYS A 94 -19.80 -2.20 -3.71
C LYS A 94 -20.40 -3.53 -3.28
N MET A 95 -21.47 -3.53 -2.49
CA MET A 95 -22.16 -4.77 -2.08
C MET A 95 -22.62 -5.59 -3.29
N GLN A 96 -23.16 -4.94 -4.33
CA GLN A 96 -23.55 -5.62 -5.56
C GLN A 96 -22.34 -6.25 -6.28
N GLN A 97 -21.24 -5.51 -6.36
CA GLN A 97 -19.99 -6.01 -6.95
C GLN A 97 -19.40 -7.19 -6.15
N GLN A 98 -19.35 -7.10 -4.82
CA GLN A 98 -18.89 -8.18 -3.95
C GLN A 98 -19.80 -9.41 -4.06
N ARG A 99 -21.13 -9.22 -4.08
CA ARG A 99 -22.10 -10.32 -4.27
C ARG A 99 -21.87 -11.06 -5.58
N GLN A 100 -21.69 -10.34 -6.69
CA GLN A 100 -21.43 -10.95 -8.00
C GLN A 100 -20.14 -11.77 -7.99
N ARG A 101 -19.07 -11.25 -7.37
CA ARG A 101 -17.78 -11.94 -7.27
C ARG A 101 -17.85 -13.20 -6.42
N ARG A 102 -18.48 -13.13 -5.24
CA ARG A 102 -18.65 -14.29 -4.35
C ARG A 102 -19.46 -15.38 -5.02
N PHE A 103 -20.57 -15.01 -5.65
CA PHE A 103 -21.40 -15.96 -6.39
C PHE A 103 -20.65 -16.65 -7.53
N LYS A 104 -19.83 -15.90 -8.27
CA LYS A 104 -18.98 -16.47 -9.32
C LYS A 104 -17.93 -17.43 -8.72
N ALA A 105 -17.25 -17.04 -7.66
CA ALA A 105 -16.22 -17.87 -7.02
C ALA A 105 -16.79 -19.21 -6.52
N THR A 106 -17.98 -19.21 -5.90
CA THR A 106 -18.66 -20.45 -5.50
C THR A 106 -18.96 -21.33 -6.70
N ARG A 107 -19.53 -20.77 -7.79
CA ARG A 107 -19.83 -21.55 -8.99
C ARG A 107 -18.60 -22.13 -9.68
N ASP A 108 -17.52 -21.34 -9.75
CA ASP A 108 -16.25 -21.77 -10.35
C ASP A 108 -15.62 -22.88 -9.49
N SER A 109 -15.74 -22.80 -8.15
CA SER A 109 -15.29 -23.83 -7.21
C SER A 109 -16.09 -25.13 -7.34
N GLU A 110 -17.43 -25.05 -7.41
CA GLU A 110 -18.30 -26.21 -7.64
C GLU A 110 -17.98 -26.91 -8.96
N ALA A 111 -17.80 -26.14 -10.04
CA ALA A 111 -17.43 -26.68 -11.34
C ALA A 111 -16.04 -27.37 -11.30
N ALA A 112 -15.06 -26.76 -10.61
CA ALA A 112 -13.75 -27.35 -10.42
C ALA A 112 -13.81 -28.67 -9.61
N GLN A 113 -14.60 -28.71 -8.54
CA GLN A 113 -14.80 -29.91 -7.73
C GLN A 113 -15.44 -31.05 -8.54
N GLN A 114 -16.41 -30.73 -9.40
CA GLN A 114 -17.03 -31.72 -10.30
C GLN A 114 -16.02 -32.32 -11.27
N ILE A 115 -15.11 -31.52 -11.82
CA ILE A 115 -14.03 -32.02 -12.70
C ILE A 115 -13.05 -32.89 -11.92
N THR A 116 -12.60 -32.46 -10.74
CA THR A 116 -11.65 -33.20 -9.91
C THR A 116 -12.22 -34.52 -9.41
N ALA A 117 -13.51 -34.58 -9.10
CA ALA A 117 -14.20 -35.80 -8.69
C ALA A 117 -14.22 -36.91 -9.77
N VAL A 118 -13.99 -36.56 -11.04
CA VAL A 118 -13.82 -37.52 -12.14
C VAL A 118 -12.42 -38.15 -12.13
N VAL A 119 -11.42 -37.46 -11.57
CA VAL A 119 -9.99 -37.83 -11.67
C VAL A 119 -9.46 -38.44 -10.37
N ALA A 120 -9.97 -38.04 -9.20
CA ALA A 120 -9.54 -38.55 -7.89
C ALA A 120 -10.68 -38.52 -6.86
N PRO A 121 -10.67 -39.41 -5.84
CA PRO A 121 -11.65 -39.35 -4.77
C PRO A 121 -11.53 -38.03 -4.00
N PRO A 122 -12.67 -37.49 -3.50
CA PRO A 122 -12.67 -36.22 -2.77
C PRO A 122 -11.85 -36.35 -1.48
N MET A 123 -10.75 -35.59 -1.39
CA MET A 123 -10.08 -35.39 -0.10
C MET A 123 -10.91 -34.42 0.75
N PRO A 124 -11.17 -34.74 2.03
CA PRO A 124 -11.76 -33.78 2.96
C PRO A 124 -10.71 -32.72 3.28
N GLU A 125 -10.69 -31.65 2.50
CA GLU A 125 -9.93 -30.46 2.83
C GLU A 125 -10.86 -29.46 3.52
N GLU A 126 -10.65 -29.27 4.83
CA GLU A 126 -11.24 -28.16 5.57
C GLU A 126 -10.67 -26.84 5.04
N HIS A 127 -11.36 -26.27 4.06
CA HIS A 127 -11.01 -24.97 3.50
C HIS A 127 -11.56 -23.87 4.39
N PHE A 128 -10.73 -22.86 4.68
CA PHE A 128 -11.18 -21.63 5.29
C PHE A 128 -12.21 -20.94 4.36
N ASP A 129 -13.43 -20.74 4.85
CA ASP A 129 -14.46 -20.03 4.09
C ASP A 129 -14.17 -18.53 4.08
N SER A 130 -13.58 -18.05 3.00
CA SER A 130 -13.26 -16.63 2.81
C SER A 130 -14.47 -15.70 2.88
N ASN A 131 -15.71 -16.20 2.75
CA ASN A 131 -16.90 -15.39 2.95
C ASN A 131 -17.06 -14.89 4.39
N CYS A 132 -16.41 -15.55 5.35
CA CYS A 132 -16.41 -15.07 6.75
C CYS A 132 -15.60 -13.77 6.93
N ILE A 133 -14.80 -13.36 5.93
CA ILE A 133 -14.17 -12.03 5.85
C ILE A 133 -15.24 -11.02 5.38
N THR A 134 -16.25 -10.80 6.24
CA THR A 134 -17.35 -9.87 6.02
C THR A 134 -17.76 -9.27 7.36
N PRO A 135 -18.02 -7.96 7.44
CA PRO A 135 -18.53 -7.34 8.66
C PRO A 135 -19.76 -8.08 9.21
N GLY A 136 -19.79 -8.28 10.53
CA GLY A 136 -20.91 -8.92 11.23
C GLY A 136 -20.81 -10.45 11.36
N THR A 137 -19.69 -11.05 10.96
CA THR A 137 -19.40 -12.46 11.23
C THR A 137 -18.65 -12.62 12.55
N GLU A 138 -18.78 -13.79 13.18
CA GLU A 138 -18.03 -14.13 14.40
C GLU A 138 -16.51 -14.05 14.19
N PHE A 139 -16.04 -14.40 12.99
CA PHE A 139 -14.63 -14.29 12.61
C PHE A 139 -14.14 -12.83 12.70
N MET A 140 -14.90 -11.86 12.18
CA MET A 140 -14.49 -10.45 12.22
C MET A 140 -14.52 -9.88 13.64
N ASP A 141 -15.49 -10.28 14.46
CA ASP A 141 -15.55 -9.90 15.88
C ASP A 141 -14.37 -10.50 16.68
N LEU A 142 -13.97 -11.72 16.35
CA LEU A 142 -12.80 -12.37 16.94
C LEU A 142 -11.51 -11.66 16.51
N LEU A 143 -11.34 -11.42 15.22
CA LEU A 143 -10.21 -10.69 14.64
C LEU A 143 -10.06 -9.29 15.25
N GLN A 144 -11.15 -8.54 15.39
CA GLN A 144 -11.16 -7.22 16.02
C GLN A 144 -10.61 -7.27 17.45
N ARG A 145 -11.08 -8.21 18.28
CA ARG A 145 -10.61 -8.36 19.66
C ARG A 145 -9.12 -8.72 19.72
N HIS A 146 -8.68 -9.61 18.85
CA HIS A 146 -7.29 -10.02 18.74
C HIS A 146 -6.38 -8.86 18.29
N LEU A 147 -6.82 -8.03 17.34
CA LEU A 147 -6.07 -6.84 16.91
C LEU A 147 -5.95 -5.80 18.01
N VAL A 148 -7.02 -5.54 18.76
CA VAL A 148 -6.98 -4.62 19.91
C VAL A 148 -5.95 -5.11 20.93
N TYR A 149 -5.98 -6.40 21.28
CA TYR A 149 -5.00 -6.99 22.19
C TYR A 149 -3.56 -6.90 21.66
N PHE A 150 -3.36 -7.22 20.38
CA PHE A 150 -2.04 -7.13 19.74
C PHE A 150 -1.47 -5.71 19.78
N ILE A 151 -2.28 -4.71 19.42
CA ILE A 151 -1.87 -3.29 19.44
C ILE A 151 -1.53 -2.85 20.86
N GLN A 152 -2.36 -3.19 21.85
CA GLN A 152 -2.10 -2.85 23.26
C GLN A 152 -0.76 -3.44 23.73
N ARG A 153 -0.51 -4.72 23.45
CA ARG A 153 0.77 -5.34 23.79
C ARG A 153 1.95 -4.70 23.08
N LYS A 154 1.80 -4.32 21.81
CA LYS A 154 2.84 -3.61 21.08
C LYS A 154 3.15 -2.24 21.69
N LEU A 155 2.13 -1.49 22.09
CA LEU A 155 2.32 -0.22 22.79
C LEU A 155 2.98 -0.39 24.19
N GLU A 156 2.82 -1.53 24.84
CA GLU A 156 3.48 -1.81 26.12
C GLU A 156 4.94 -2.26 25.93
N GLU A 157 5.17 -3.19 25.00
CA GLU A 157 6.43 -3.93 24.86
C GLU A 157 7.41 -3.32 23.86
N ASP A 158 6.95 -2.54 22.88
CA ASP A 158 7.74 -2.06 21.74
C ASP A 158 7.93 -0.53 21.78
N ASP A 159 9.18 -0.10 21.95
CA ASP A 159 9.58 1.29 22.05
C ASP A 159 9.24 2.12 20.80
N ASP A 160 9.24 1.52 19.61
CA ASP A 160 8.95 2.23 18.36
C ASP A 160 7.45 2.45 18.18
N TRP A 161 6.63 1.49 18.59
CA TRP A 161 5.17 1.65 18.61
C TRP A 161 4.73 2.74 19.59
N ARG A 162 5.40 2.91 20.73
CA ARG A 162 5.09 3.96 21.71
C ARG A 162 5.28 5.38 21.18
N LYS A 163 6.08 5.57 20.13
CA LYS A 163 6.36 6.89 19.53
C LYS A 163 5.28 7.31 18.52
N VAL A 164 4.41 6.38 18.12
CA VAL A 164 3.47 6.53 17.01
C VAL A 164 2.04 6.47 17.54
N GLU A 165 1.17 7.36 17.04
CA GLU A 165 -0.25 7.25 17.29
C GLU A 165 -0.82 6.08 16.48
N VAL A 166 -1.51 5.15 17.14
CA VAL A 166 -2.11 3.99 16.47
C VAL A 166 -3.63 4.13 16.45
N VAL A 167 -4.23 4.16 15.26
CA VAL A 167 -5.67 4.24 15.06
C VAL A 167 -6.18 2.97 14.40
N LEU A 168 -7.04 2.23 15.10
CA LEU A 168 -7.73 1.05 14.55
C LEU A 168 -9.17 1.42 14.17
N SER A 169 -9.45 1.44 12.87
CA SER A 169 -10.81 1.56 12.34
C SER A 169 -11.35 0.18 11.98
N GLY A 170 -11.99 -0.47 12.96
CA GLY A 170 -12.53 -1.82 12.84
C GLY A 170 -13.75 -1.98 11.91
N HIS A 171 -14.20 -3.23 11.77
CA HIS A 171 -15.37 -3.58 10.94
C HIS A 171 -16.69 -3.00 11.47
N GLN A 172 -16.72 -2.55 12.73
CA GLN A 172 -17.86 -1.92 13.37
C GLN A 172 -18.14 -0.51 12.81
N VAL A 173 -17.12 0.15 12.27
CA VAL A 173 -17.26 1.46 11.62
C VAL A 173 -17.73 1.23 10.18
N PRO A 174 -18.84 1.83 9.71
CA PRO A 174 -19.29 1.70 8.33
C PRO A 174 -18.27 2.25 7.32
N GLY A 175 -18.30 1.72 6.09
CA GLY A 175 -17.43 2.14 4.99
C GLY A 175 -16.36 1.12 4.62
N GLU A 176 -15.81 1.28 3.42
CA GLU A 176 -14.70 0.48 2.90
C GLU A 176 -13.37 1.01 3.47
N GLY A 177 -12.41 0.11 3.76
CA GLY A 177 -11.14 0.45 4.38
C GLY A 177 -10.39 1.56 3.62
N GLU A 178 -10.28 1.42 2.30
CA GLU A 178 -9.66 2.43 1.43
C GLU A 178 -10.35 3.80 1.53
N HIS A 179 -11.68 3.82 1.61
CA HIS A 179 -12.44 5.07 1.73
C HIS A 179 -12.35 5.70 3.13
N LYS A 180 -12.32 4.88 4.19
CA LYS A 180 -12.09 5.36 5.57
C LYS A 180 -10.74 6.05 5.70
N ILE A 181 -9.70 5.47 5.09
CA ILE A 181 -8.35 6.08 5.02
C ILE A 181 -8.43 7.43 4.33
N MET A 182 -9.10 7.50 3.18
CA MET A 182 -9.21 8.75 2.41
C MET A 182 -10.04 9.81 3.14
N ASP A 183 -11.11 9.42 3.84
CA ASP A 183 -11.89 10.31 4.72
C ASP A 183 -11.03 10.85 5.86
N PHE A 184 -10.22 9.98 6.47
CA PHE A 184 -9.30 10.37 7.53
C PHE A 184 -8.22 11.34 7.04
N ILE A 185 -7.61 11.10 5.87
CA ILE A 185 -6.65 12.05 5.28
C ILE A 185 -7.32 13.41 4.99
N ARG A 186 -8.54 13.42 4.45
CA ARG A 186 -9.30 14.66 4.24
C ARG A 186 -9.56 15.41 5.55
N SER A 187 -9.89 14.68 6.62
CA SER A 187 -10.13 15.29 7.92
C SER A 187 -8.84 15.89 8.49
N LEU A 188 -7.70 15.19 8.39
CA LEU A 188 -6.39 15.71 8.77
C LEU A 188 -6.07 17.01 8.03
N LYS A 189 -6.22 17.03 6.70
CA LYS A 189 -5.97 18.21 5.86
C LYS A 189 -6.83 19.42 6.23
N SER A 190 -8.04 19.19 6.76
CA SER A 190 -8.95 20.26 7.17
C SER A 190 -8.53 20.93 8.48
N GLN A 191 -7.60 20.33 9.22
CA GLN A 191 -7.13 20.88 10.49
C GLN A 191 -6.19 22.07 10.24
N PRO A 192 -6.32 23.18 11.00
CA PRO A 192 -5.46 24.35 10.83
C PRO A 192 -3.96 24.08 11.07
N ALA A 193 -3.63 23.06 11.85
CA ALA A 193 -2.26 22.68 12.21
C ALA A 193 -1.67 21.59 11.28
N TYR A 194 -2.36 21.23 10.20
CA TYR A 194 -1.88 20.23 9.25
C TYR A 194 -0.62 20.72 8.53
N ASP A 195 0.42 19.87 8.50
CA ASP A 195 1.63 20.14 7.71
C ASP A 195 1.41 19.69 6.26
N PRO A 196 1.44 20.62 5.27
CA PRO A 196 1.28 20.28 3.85
C PRO A 196 2.37 19.37 3.28
N ASN A 197 3.50 19.19 3.99
CA ASN A 197 4.58 18.30 3.58
C ASN A 197 4.56 16.95 4.31
N THR A 198 3.47 16.62 5.01
CA THR A 198 3.28 15.31 5.63
C THR A 198 3.48 14.21 4.58
N ARG A 199 4.28 13.20 4.92
CA ARG A 199 4.62 12.10 4.03
C ARG A 199 3.74 10.89 4.33
N HIS A 200 2.97 10.47 3.33
CA HIS A 200 1.99 9.41 3.44
C HIS A 200 2.48 8.13 2.76
N CYS A 201 2.33 6.99 3.44
CA CYS A 201 2.52 5.68 2.84
C CYS A 201 1.24 4.86 3.01
N LEU A 202 0.70 4.33 1.91
CA LEU A 202 -0.50 3.49 1.91
C LEU A 202 -0.15 2.08 1.44
N HIS A 203 -0.40 1.07 2.26
CA HIS A 203 -0.26 -0.31 1.85
C HIS A 203 -1.57 -0.86 1.28
N GLY A 204 -1.48 -1.47 0.11
CA GLY A 204 -2.56 -2.30 -0.42
C GLY A 204 -2.33 -2.77 -1.86
N LEU A 205 -3.09 -3.78 -2.27
CA LEU A 205 -2.91 -4.47 -3.56
C LEU A 205 -3.84 -3.96 -4.66
N ASP A 206 -4.79 -3.08 -4.36
CA ASP A 206 -5.76 -2.63 -5.36
C ASP A 206 -5.25 -1.46 -6.20
N ALA A 207 -5.57 -1.50 -7.50
CA ALA A 207 -5.20 -0.43 -8.42
C ALA A 207 -5.99 0.86 -8.16
N ASP A 208 -7.14 0.76 -7.49
CA ASP A 208 -8.00 1.90 -7.15
C ASP A 208 -7.31 2.81 -6.12
N LEU A 209 -6.45 2.25 -5.25
CA LEU A 209 -5.61 3.01 -4.32
C LEU A 209 -4.72 4.03 -5.03
N ILE A 210 -4.29 3.75 -6.27
CA ILE A 210 -3.50 4.70 -7.05
C ILE A 210 -4.31 5.95 -7.38
N MET A 211 -5.54 5.74 -7.84
CA MET A 211 -6.43 6.85 -8.19
C MET A 211 -6.86 7.62 -6.95
N LEU A 212 -7.14 6.91 -5.86
CA LEU A 212 -7.51 7.53 -4.58
C LEU A 212 -6.35 8.36 -4.00
N ALA A 213 -5.12 7.83 -4.02
CA ALA A 213 -3.92 8.55 -3.59
C ALA A 213 -3.72 9.85 -4.38
N LEU A 214 -3.81 9.79 -5.72
CA LEU A 214 -3.71 10.99 -6.56
C LEU A 214 -4.82 12.00 -6.27
N ALA A 215 -6.04 11.54 -5.99
CA ALA A 215 -7.18 12.40 -5.65
C ALA A 215 -7.05 13.08 -4.28
N THR A 216 -6.12 12.64 -3.41
CA THR A 216 -5.82 13.37 -2.16
C THR A 216 -5.14 14.70 -2.42
N HIS A 217 -4.45 14.85 -3.56
CA HIS A 217 -3.57 15.99 -3.85
C HIS A 217 -2.47 16.23 -2.79
N GLU A 218 -2.04 15.19 -2.08
CA GLU A 218 -0.84 15.27 -1.22
C GLU A 218 0.43 15.14 -2.06
N PRO A 219 1.42 16.03 -1.90
CA PRO A 219 2.63 16.02 -2.72
C PRO A 219 3.54 14.83 -2.42
N HIS A 220 3.55 14.35 -1.17
CA HIS A 220 4.41 13.27 -0.70
C HIS A 220 3.59 12.03 -0.37
N PHE A 221 3.14 11.33 -1.41
CA PHE A 221 2.36 10.11 -1.26
C PHE A 221 3.07 8.92 -1.92
N ALA A 222 3.15 7.82 -1.20
CA ALA A 222 3.66 6.56 -1.71
C ALA A 222 2.68 5.40 -1.45
N ILE A 223 2.66 4.43 -2.35
CA ILE A 223 1.88 3.20 -2.21
C ILE A 223 2.82 2.02 -2.09
N LEU A 224 2.75 1.33 -0.95
CA LEU A 224 3.49 0.11 -0.69
C LEU A 224 2.74 -1.09 -1.25
N ARG A 225 3.39 -1.85 -2.14
CA ARG A 225 2.81 -3.05 -2.76
C ARG A 225 3.80 -4.20 -2.78
N GLU A 226 3.31 -5.41 -2.52
CA GLU A 226 4.09 -6.62 -2.71
C GLU A 226 4.43 -6.82 -4.20
N ASN A 227 5.67 -7.20 -4.48
CA ASN A 227 6.14 -7.38 -5.85
C ASN A 227 5.66 -8.72 -6.41
N THR A 228 4.61 -8.68 -7.22
CA THR A 228 4.08 -9.87 -7.92
C THR A 228 4.98 -10.39 -9.05
N VAL A 229 6.00 -9.62 -9.48
CA VAL A 229 6.83 -9.91 -10.66
C VAL A 229 8.12 -10.67 -10.32
N ARG A 230 8.61 -10.61 -9.07
CA ARG A 230 9.84 -11.29 -8.62
C ARG A 230 9.55 -12.27 -7.48
N ARG A 231 8.89 -13.40 -7.79
CA ARG A 231 8.88 -14.58 -6.92
C ARG A 231 10.23 -15.30 -7.03
N SER A 232 11.29 -14.72 -6.45
CA SER A 232 12.50 -15.47 -6.11
C SER A 232 12.36 -15.94 -4.68
N PHE A 233 12.61 -17.22 -4.45
CA PHE A 233 12.65 -17.82 -3.13
C PHE A 233 13.69 -17.05 -2.28
N ASN A 234 13.32 -16.71 -1.04
CA ASN A 234 14.12 -16.17 0.08
C ASN A 234 14.17 -14.68 0.47
N SER A 235 13.37 -13.77 -0.10
CA SER A 235 13.07 -12.47 0.55
C SER A 235 11.70 -11.96 0.10
N LYS A 236 10.88 -11.43 1.02
CA LYS A 236 9.65 -10.70 0.65
C LYS A 236 10.05 -9.44 -0.13
N ASN A 237 10.01 -9.51 -1.45
CA ASN A 237 10.28 -8.35 -2.31
C ASN A 237 9.07 -7.41 -2.25
N VAL A 238 9.17 -6.35 -1.47
CA VAL A 238 8.17 -5.27 -1.45
C VAL A 238 8.66 -4.12 -2.34
N SER A 239 7.74 -3.44 -3.00
CA SER A 239 8.04 -2.29 -3.86
C SER A 239 7.19 -1.09 -3.41
N CYS A 240 7.80 0.09 -3.43
CA CYS A 240 7.11 1.33 -3.11
C CYS A 240 6.92 2.13 -4.40
N MET A 241 5.68 2.49 -4.70
CA MET A 241 5.34 3.39 -5.80
C MET A 241 5.29 4.82 -5.27
N PHE A 242 6.17 5.68 -5.75
CA PHE A 242 6.19 7.10 -5.40
C PHE A 242 5.33 7.92 -6.37
N MET A 243 4.45 8.77 -5.83
CA MET A 243 3.54 9.63 -6.60
C MET A 243 3.97 11.11 -6.58
N ASP A 244 5.26 11.35 -6.66
CA ASP A 244 5.80 12.71 -6.55
C ASP A 244 5.46 13.55 -7.80
N SER A 245 4.79 14.69 -7.60
CA SER A 245 4.46 15.65 -8.65
C SER A 245 5.65 16.54 -9.07
N GLN A 246 6.76 16.49 -8.32
CA GLN A 246 7.94 17.34 -8.53
C GLN A 246 9.11 16.67 -9.26
N ALA A 247 8.89 15.49 -9.88
CA ALA A 247 9.89 14.84 -10.73
C ALA A 247 10.12 15.55 -12.08
N ARG A 248 10.41 16.86 -12.05
CA ARG A 248 11.00 17.59 -13.18
C ARG A 248 12.50 17.71 -12.96
N GLY A 249 13.25 16.81 -13.59
CA GLY A 249 14.63 17.09 -13.97
C GLY A 249 15.71 16.39 -13.15
N THR A 250 15.78 15.06 -13.22
CA THR A 250 17.07 14.36 -13.11
C THR A 250 17.28 13.57 -14.38
N ARG A 251 18.17 14.10 -15.23
CA ARG A 251 18.68 13.36 -16.40
C ARG A 251 19.30 12.04 -15.89
N PRO A 252 19.14 10.92 -16.61
CA PRO A 252 19.76 9.67 -16.20
C PRO A 252 21.28 9.85 -16.17
N LEU A 253 21.86 9.74 -14.97
CA LEU A 253 23.31 9.65 -14.80
C LEU A 253 23.75 8.33 -15.41
N THR A 254 24.29 8.39 -16.62
CA THR A 254 25.06 7.28 -17.20
C THR A 254 26.33 7.11 -16.36
N CYS A 255 26.38 6.08 -15.52
CA CYS A 255 27.60 5.65 -14.84
C CYS A 255 28.67 5.29 -15.87
N ARG A 256 29.71 6.13 -16.02
CA ARG A 256 30.98 5.74 -16.64
C ARG A 256 31.84 5.05 -15.59
N LEU A 257 32.17 3.79 -15.83
CA LEU A 257 33.21 3.05 -15.13
C LEU A 257 34.55 3.78 -15.30
N HIS A 258 35.14 4.21 -14.17
CA HIS A 258 36.54 4.64 -14.12
C HIS A 258 37.43 3.41 -14.06
N ASN A 259 38.28 3.21 -15.06
CA ASN A 259 39.51 2.45 -14.93
C ASN A 259 40.70 3.36 -15.26
N ALA A 260 41.76 3.17 -14.50
CA ALA A 260 42.94 4.01 -14.37
C ALA A 260 43.82 4.05 -15.63
N GLY A 261 44.57 5.15 -15.78
CA GLY A 261 45.88 5.16 -16.46
C GLY A 261 46.02 6.20 -17.57
N PRO A 262 47.19 6.85 -17.71
CA PRO A 262 47.30 8.27 -18.09
C PRO A 262 47.71 8.45 -19.55
N GLU A 263 47.39 9.61 -20.16
CA GLU A 263 48.30 10.28 -21.12
C GLU A 263 47.88 11.71 -21.49
N ARG A 264 48.86 12.63 -21.31
CA ARG A 264 49.27 13.78 -22.15
C ARG A 264 48.35 14.99 -22.43
N SER A 265 48.87 16.14 -21.96
CA SER A 265 49.00 17.47 -22.61
C SER A 265 47.78 18.34 -23.00
N ARG A 266 47.60 19.42 -22.21
CA ARG A 266 47.36 20.87 -22.53
C ARG A 266 47.25 21.33 -24.00
N PRO A 267 46.77 22.58 -24.29
CA PRO A 267 45.92 23.53 -23.54
C PRO A 267 44.87 24.33 -24.40
N GLU A 268 44.18 25.28 -23.74
CA GLU A 268 43.67 26.59 -24.24
C GLU A 268 42.42 26.68 -25.14
N GLY A 269 41.54 27.64 -24.80
CA GLY A 269 40.35 27.98 -25.58
C GLY A 269 39.35 28.83 -24.81
N GLU A 270 39.66 30.12 -24.71
CA GLU A 270 38.95 31.22 -24.05
C GLU A 270 37.67 31.67 -24.81
N GLN A 271 36.87 32.55 -24.17
CA GLN A 271 35.87 33.49 -24.77
C GLN A 271 34.45 32.94 -25.07
N LEU A 272 33.34 33.69 -24.95
CA LEU A 272 32.89 34.92 -24.28
C LEU A 272 31.40 35.08 -24.65
N SER A 273 30.63 35.67 -23.74
CA SER A 273 29.46 36.56 -23.97
C SER A 273 28.35 36.19 -24.97
N ALA A 274 27.10 36.24 -24.50
CA ALA A 274 26.08 37.10 -25.11
C ALA A 274 24.90 37.35 -24.17
N ASN A 275 24.84 38.59 -23.67
CA ASN A 275 23.63 39.27 -23.23
C ASN A 275 22.50 39.14 -24.25
N ARG A 276 21.25 39.00 -23.79
CA ARG A 276 20.13 39.77 -24.35
C ARG A 276 19.05 40.03 -23.31
N ARG A 277 18.69 41.31 -23.26
CA ARG A 277 17.75 42.00 -22.38
C ARG A 277 16.28 41.76 -22.77
N ALA A 278 15.43 42.20 -21.84
CA ALA A 278 14.05 42.72 -21.98
C ALA A 278 12.95 41.64 -21.92
N ALA A 279 11.81 41.85 -21.26
CA ALA A 279 11.17 43.10 -20.85
C ALA A 279 10.36 42.92 -19.56
N ALA A 280 10.27 44.01 -18.80
CA ALA A 280 9.35 44.21 -17.71
C ALA A 280 7.91 44.40 -18.23
N PHE A 281 6.93 43.89 -17.49
CA PHE A 281 5.62 44.52 -17.36
C PHE A 281 5.12 44.31 -15.94
N ALA A 282 5.01 45.41 -15.20
CA ALA A 282 4.32 45.53 -13.94
C ALA A 282 2.91 46.08 -14.21
N CYS A 283 1.89 45.51 -13.58
CA CYS A 283 0.69 46.23 -13.17
C CYS A 283 0.16 45.58 -11.89
N GLY A 284 0.00 46.43 -10.89
CA GLY A 284 -0.40 46.10 -9.53
C GLY A 284 -1.92 45.94 -9.34
N PRO A 285 -2.38 45.98 -8.08
CA PRO A 285 -3.53 45.22 -7.61
C PRO A 285 -4.85 46.00 -7.66
N SER A 286 -5.97 45.29 -7.71
CA SER A 286 -7.27 45.82 -7.30
C SER A 286 -7.99 44.82 -6.41
N SER A 287 -8.59 45.39 -5.38
CA SER A 287 -9.26 44.79 -4.26
C SER A 287 -10.77 44.60 -4.52
N ARG A 288 -11.39 43.84 -3.60
CA ARG A 288 -12.78 43.87 -3.12
C ARG A 288 -13.86 42.96 -3.75
N ILE A 289 -14.42 42.13 -2.85
CA ILE A 289 -15.85 41.94 -2.50
C ILE A 289 -16.73 41.30 -3.58
N TYR A 290 -17.10 40.02 -3.42
CA TYR A 290 -18.22 39.49 -2.61
C TYR A 290 -17.95 38.03 -2.25
#